data_AF-A0A8S0X8Q8-F1
#
_entry.id   AF-A0A8S0X8Q8-F1
#
_cell.length_a   1.000
_cell.length_b   1.000
_cell.length_c   1.000
_cell.angle_alpha   90.00
_cell.angle_beta   90.00
_cell.angle_gamma   90.00
#
_symmetry.space_group_name_H-M   'P 1'
#
loop_
_entity.id
_entity.type
_entity.pdbx_description
1 polymer ?
#
loop_
_entity_poly.entity_id
_entity_poly.type
_entity_poly.pdbx_seq_one_letter_code
_entity_poly.pdbx_strand_id
1 'polypeptide(L)'
;MKAADVFAKDFIETEEGLIFAVVAQGTEQNKVLCFLRYVYKTPCWIKYQTAEANIFLEQNYPAYLHYSTELDAHLHAVSADRIVNHYQPRQRLLQIMQAKRHDHVEQDVFQLCKWYQQHGLDLSQAGITGSILIGAQQPGSDIDLVCYERNLFHACRTVTQELISLGQLQALNGKDWLQSYERRSCALNLADYVRHEQRKYNKAMINARKFDLSFIDLSVNPKPVNYQKCGSITLQSKIIDDTRAFDYPAEYKIDHAHISSIVSFTATYAGQAINGETVEASGMLEQTAQGNKRLVVGSSREAPGEYIKVVQG
;
A
#
# COMPACT_ATOMS: atom_id res chain seq x y z
N MET A 1 9.69 -17.62 -15.65
CA MET A 1 8.77 -16.47 -15.51
C MET A 1 9.13 -15.43 -16.55
N LYS A 2 8.16 -14.78 -17.22
CA LYS A 2 8.49 -13.57 -18.00
C LYS A 2 8.56 -12.42 -17.01
N ALA A 3 9.71 -11.75 -16.95
CA ALA A 3 9.97 -10.62 -16.05
C ALA A 3 8.94 -9.47 -16.15
N ALA A 4 8.12 -9.44 -17.21
CA ALA A 4 7.12 -8.41 -17.47
C ALA A 4 5.82 -8.53 -16.66
N ASP A 5 5.58 -9.63 -15.93
CA ASP A 5 4.30 -9.94 -15.29
C ASP A 5 4.33 -9.88 -13.75
N VAL A 6 5.28 -9.15 -13.16
CA VAL A 6 5.41 -8.99 -11.70
C VAL A 6 4.93 -7.61 -11.27
N PHE A 7 4.05 -7.56 -10.28
CA PHE A 7 3.41 -6.33 -9.82
C PHE A 7 3.65 -6.07 -8.34
N ALA A 8 3.57 -4.80 -7.91
CA ALA A 8 3.56 -4.47 -6.50
C ALA A 8 2.44 -5.25 -5.77
N LYS A 9 2.73 -5.69 -4.53
CA LYS A 9 1.89 -6.61 -3.71
C LYS A 9 1.92 -8.08 -4.11
N ASP A 10 2.58 -8.45 -5.20
CA ASP A 10 2.98 -9.85 -5.43
C ASP A 10 4.11 -10.23 -4.49
N PHE A 11 4.25 -11.53 -4.24
CA PHE A 11 5.39 -12.09 -3.50
C PHE A 11 6.16 -13.05 -4.40
N ILE A 12 7.48 -13.12 -4.23
CA ILE A 12 8.36 -14.05 -4.94
C ILE A 12 9.18 -14.86 -3.96
N GLU A 13 9.44 -16.13 -4.28
CA GLU A 13 10.22 -17.06 -3.45
C GLU A 13 11.50 -17.47 -4.17
N THR A 14 12.57 -17.67 -3.42
CA THR A 14 13.85 -18.22 -3.91
C THR A 14 14.12 -19.61 -3.32
N GLU A 15 15.02 -20.38 -3.95
CA GLU A 15 15.39 -21.74 -3.53
C GLU A 15 15.85 -21.83 -2.07
N GLU A 16 16.39 -20.74 -1.51
CA GLU A 16 16.86 -20.71 -0.11
C GLU A 16 15.72 -20.58 0.92
N GLY A 17 14.46 -20.62 0.49
CA GLY A 17 13.30 -20.46 1.37
C GLY A 17 13.15 -19.01 1.84
N LEU A 18 13.36 -18.05 0.94
CA LEU A 18 13.20 -16.63 1.20
C LEU A 18 12.04 -16.08 0.38
N ILE A 19 11.12 -15.39 1.03
CA ILE A 19 9.98 -14.75 0.37
C ILE A 19 10.11 -13.23 0.46
N PHE A 20 10.07 -12.61 -0.72
CA PHE A 20 10.18 -11.17 -0.91
C PHE A 20 8.84 -10.59 -1.37
N ALA A 21 8.45 -9.47 -0.78
CA ALA A 21 7.33 -8.66 -1.27
C ALA A 21 7.82 -7.72 -2.38
N VAL A 22 7.18 -7.78 -3.54
CA VAL A 22 7.48 -6.94 -4.69
C VAL A 22 7.01 -5.51 -4.43
N VAL A 23 7.87 -4.53 -4.72
CA VAL A 23 7.60 -3.10 -4.45
C VAL A 23 7.36 -2.26 -5.71
N ALA A 24 7.75 -2.75 -6.87
CA ALA A 24 7.56 -2.06 -8.15
C ALA A 24 7.12 -3.05 -9.23
N GLN A 25 6.42 -2.54 -10.24
CA GLN A 25 6.05 -3.32 -11.41
C GLN A 25 7.27 -3.49 -12.34
N GLY A 26 7.40 -4.69 -12.93
CA GLY A 26 8.46 -4.99 -13.88
C GLY A 26 9.82 -5.31 -13.24
N THR A 27 10.90 -5.06 -13.98
CA THR A 27 12.27 -5.35 -13.55
C THR A 27 13.25 -4.23 -13.87
N GLU A 28 14.25 -4.07 -12.99
CA GLU A 28 15.43 -3.24 -13.22
C GLU A 28 16.61 -4.20 -13.44
N GLN A 29 17.29 -4.09 -14.59
CA GLN A 29 18.47 -4.93 -14.91
C GLN A 29 18.20 -6.45 -14.76
N ASN A 30 17.03 -6.92 -15.21
CA ASN A 30 16.57 -8.32 -15.07
C ASN A 30 16.35 -8.79 -13.61
N LYS A 31 16.21 -7.85 -12.67
CA LYS A 31 15.88 -8.13 -11.27
C LYS A 31 14.53 -7.53 -10.90
N VAL A 32 13.76 -8.29 -10.11
CA VAL A 32 12.52 -7.81 -9.51
C VAL A 32 12.87 -7.02 -8.25
N LEU A 33 12.41 -5.77 -8.20
CA LEU A 33 12.58 -4.87 -7.04
C LEU A 33 11.64 -5.30 -5.91
N CYS A 34 12.19 -5.57 -4.73
CA CYS A 34 11.45 -6.21 -3.65
C CYS A 34 12.05 -5.92 -2.25
N PHE A 35 11.39 -6.41 -1.20
CA PHE A 35 11.95 -6.50 0.15
C PHE A 35 11.68 -7.87 0.75
N LEU A 36 12.68 -8.41 1.45
CA LEU A 36 12.55 -9.68 2.18
C LEU A 36 11.51 -9.49 3.28
N ARG A 37 10.55 -10.41 3.36
CA ARG A 37 9.47 -10.38 4.34
C ARG A 37 9.36 -11.65 5.15
N TYR A 38 9.64 -12.80 4.56
CA TYR A 38 9.57 -14.07 5.28
C TYR A 38 10.78 -14.94 4.98
N VAL A 39 11.28 -15.62 6.00
CA VAL A 39 12.33 -16.63 5.92
C VAL A 39 11.76 -17.94 6.43
N TYR A 40 11.91 -19.00 5.65
CA TYR A 40 11.50 -20.33 6.07
C TYR A 40 12.47 -20.85 7.13
N LYS A 41 11.95 -21.11 8.33
CA LYS A 41 12.67 -21.86 9.37
C LYS A 41 11.80 -23.05 9.72
N THR A 42 12.16 -24.22 9.18
CA THR A 42 11.36 -25.44 9.28
C THR A 42 10.77 -25.64 10.68
N PRO A 43 9.44 -25.82 10.81
CA PRO A 43 8.44 -25.97 9.74
C PRO A 43 7.66 -24.69 9.38
N CYS A 44 8.11 -23.49 9.78
CA CYS A 44 7.30 -22.26 9.69
C CYS A 44 7.96 -21.11 8.93
N TRP A 45 7.12 -20.20 8.42
CA TRP A 45 7.54 -18.91 7.90
C TRP A 45 7.70 -17.90 9.04
N ILE A 46 8.87 -17.30 9.17
CA ILE A 46 9.12 -16.23 10.15
C ILE A 46 9.10 -14.89 9.42
N LYS A 47 8.28 -13.96 9.92
CA LYS A 47 8.20 -12.59 9.39
C LYS A 47 9.38 -11.77 9.88
N TYR A 48 10.07 -11.09 8.95
CA TYR A 48 11.18 -10.20 9.26
C TYR A 48 10.74 -8.74 9.08
N GLN A 49 11.05 -7.90 10.07
CA GLN A 49 11.01 -6.46 9.89
C GLN A 49 12.16 -6.01 8.99
N THR A 50 12.09 -4.81 8.42
CA THR A 50 13.07 -4.44 7.39
C THR A 50 14.50 -4.31 7.92
N ALA A 51 14.69 -3.82 9.14
CA ALA A 51 16.02 -3.78 9.75
C ALA A 51 16.61 -5.19 9.92
N GLU A 52 15.80 -6.13 10.43
CA GLU A 52 16.19 -7.54 10.58
C GLU A 52 16.49 -8.19 9.23
N ALA A 53 15.66 -7.90 8.22
CA ALA A 53 15.84 -8.39 6.86
C ALA A 53 17.15 -7.90 6.23
N ASN A 54 17.48 -6.61 6.40
CA ASN A 54 18.73 -6.03 5.90
C ASN A 54 19.94 -6.72 6.53
N ILE A 55 19.96 -6.83 7.87
CA ILE A 55 21.06 -7.50 8.61
C ILE A 55 21.21 -8.96 8.16
N PHE A 56 20.08 -9.68 8.05
CA PHE A 56 20.09 -11.08 7.64
C PHE A 56 20.64 -11.26 6.23
N LEU A 57 20.22 -10.44 5.27
CA LEU A 57 20.72 -10.51 3.90
C LEU A 57 22.19 -10.11 3.81
N GLU A 58 22.63 -9.06 4.50
CA GLU A 58 24.03 -8.65 4.53
C GLU A 58 24.96 -9.79 4.99
N GLN A 59 24.53 -10.55 6.00
CA GLN A 59 25.32 -11.64 6.58
C GLN A 59 25.29 -12.94 5.76
N ASN A 60 24.15 -13.27 5.13
CA ASN A 60 23.92 -14.61 4.57
C ASN A 60 23.77 -14.60 3.04
N TYR A 61 23.17 -13.55 2.47
CA TYR A 61 22.81 -13.47 1.06
C TYR A 61 23.00 -12.05 0.48
N PRO A 62 24.22 -11.49 0.53
CA PRO A 62 24.46 -10.09 0.15
C PRO A 62 24.14 -9.80 -1.31
N ALA A 63 24.09 -10.82 -2.17
CA ALA A 63 23.69 -10.73 -3.56
C ALA A 63 22.25 -10.19 -3.78
N TYR A 64 21.39 -10.26 -2.76
CA TYR A 64 20.02 -9.71 -2.82
C TYR A 64 19.94 -8.23 -2.44
N LEU A 65 21.00 -7.62 -1.88
CA LEU A 65 21.02 -6.18 -1.60
C LEU A 65 21.22 -5.40 -2.92
N HIS A 66 20.46 -4.32 -3.09
CA HIS A 66 20.44 -3.56 -4.33
C HIS A 66 20.23 -2.06 -4.09
N TYR A 67 20.87 -1.24 -4.90
CA TYR A 67 20.56 0.18 -5.02
C TYR A 67 19.87 0.38 -6.36
N SER A 68 18.61 0.79 -6.33
CA SER A 68 17.85 1.11 -7.55
C SER A 68 18.16 2.52 -7.97
N THR A 69 18.60 2.66 -9.21
CA THR A 69 18.86 3.97 -9.82
C THR A 69 17.56 4.68 -10.21
N GLU A 70 16.51 3.91 -10.49
CA GLU A 70 15.19 4.44 -10.84
C GLU A 70 14.46 5.02 -9.62
N LEU A 71 14.60 4.37 -8.46
CA LEU A 71 13.97 4.79 -7.21
C LEU A 71 14.89 5.66 -6.33
N ASP A 72 16.17 5.80 -6.69
CA ASP A 72 17.21 6.47 -5.88
C ASP A 72 17.20 5.95 -4.42
N ALA A 73 17.15 4.63 -4.25
CA ALA A 73 16.94 4.00 -2.95
C ALA A 73 17.64 2.65 -2.80
N HIS A 74 18.05 2.33 -1.57
CA HIS A 74 18.47 0.99 -1.19
C HIS A 74 17.25 0.10 -0.90
N LEU A 75 17.19 -1.04 -1.59
CA LEU A 75 16.20 -2.09 -1.38
C LEU A 75 16.80 -3.46 -1.69
N HIS A 76 15.96 -4.47 -1.89
CA HIS A 76 16.42 -5.79 -2.32
C HIS A 76 16.03 -6.04 -3.77
N ALA A 77 16.77 -6.91 -4.46
CA ALA A 77 16.41 -7.31 -5.80
C ALA A 77 16.75 -8.78 -6.04
N VAL A 78 15.82 -9.50 -6.65
CA VAL A 78 15.98 -10.92 -6.98
C VAL A 78 16.04 -11.06 -8.50
N SER A 79 17.13 -11.66 -9.01
CA SER A 79 17.24 -11.95 -10.44
C SER A 79 16.15 -12.93 -10.88
N ALA A 80 15.56 -12.70 -12.05
CA ALA A 80 14.39 -13.46 -12.52
C ALA A 80 14.62 -14.99 -12.61
N ASP A 81 15.86 -15.43 -12.80
CA ASP A 81 16.31 -16.82 -12.84
C ASP A 81 16.37 -17.50 -11.46
N ARG A 82 16.41 -16.74 -10.36
CA ARG A 82 16.44 -17.27 -8.99
C ARG A 82 15.06 -17.41 -8.35
N ILE A 83 14.00 -17.03 -9.07
CA ILE A 83 12.63 -17.07 -8.57
C ILE A 83 12.02 -18.44 -8.85
N VAL A 84 11.70 -19.18 -7.79
CA VAL A 84 11.08 -20.51 -7.88
C VAL A 84 9.56 -20.48 -7.79
N ASN A 85 9.00 -19.56 -7.00
CA ASN A 85 7.54 -19.36 -6.92
C ASN A 85 7.18 -17.88 -7.04
N HIS A 86 6.02 -17.63 -7.66
CA HIS A 86 5.40 -16.31 -7.78
C HIS A 86 4.00 -16.38 -7.24
N TYR A 87 3.74 -15.64 -6.15
CA TYR A 87 2.45 -15.59 -5.51
C TYR A 87 1.70 -14.34 -5.95
N GLN A 88 0.52 -14.55 -6.53
CA GLN A 88 -0.29 -13.49 -7.13
C GLN A 88 -1.59 -13.30 -6.34
N PRO A 89 -1.91 -12.07 -5.86
CA PRO A 89 -3.07 -11.82 -5.01
C PRO A 89 -4.41 -12.25 -5.60
N ARG A 90 -4.64 -12.05 -6.91
CA ARG A 90 -5.88 -12.46 -7.59
C ARG A 90 -6.06 -13.98 -7.56
N GLN A 91 -4.99 -14.72 -7.82
CA GLN A 91 -5.03 -16.19 -7.79
C GLN A 91 -5.31 -16.71 -6.39
N ARG A 92 -4.66 -16.12 -5.37
CA ARG A 92 -4.89 -16.53 -3.99
C ARG A 92 -6.33 -16.26 -3.54
N LEU A 93 -6.89 -15.10 -3.89
CA LEU A 93 -8.27 -14.80 -3.53
C LEU A 93 -9.24 -15.78 -4.20
N LEU A 94 -9.03 -16.08 -5.49
CA LEU A 94 -9.82 -17.08 -6.21
C LEU A 94 -9.77 -18.46 -5.53
N GLN A 95 -8.58 -18.90 -5.11
CA GLN A 95 -8.41 -20.16 -4.38
C GLN A 95 -9.21 -20.18 -3.09
N ILE A 96 -9.16 -19.11 -2.28
CA ILE A 96 -9.95 -18.99 -1.05
C ILE A 96 -11.45 -19.05 -1.37
N MET A 97 -11.90 -18.34 -2.39
CA MET A 97 -13.32 -18.32 -2.77
C MET A 97 -13.85 -19.66 -3.28
N GLN A 98 -12.97 -20.53 -3.79
CA GLN A 98 -13.31 -21.86 -4.31
C GLN A 98 -13.03 -23.00 -3.32
N ALA A 99 -12.31 -22.72 -2.23
CA ALA A 99 -11.94 -23.74 -1.26
C ALA A 99 -13.16 -24.30 -0.51
N LYS A 100 -13.11 -25.59 -0.19
CA LYS A 100 -14.15 -26.28 0.61
C LYS A 100 -13.93 -26.14 2.12
N ARG A 101 -12.71 -25.77 2.52
CA ARG A 101 -12.28 -25.63 3.90
C ARG A 101 -11.45 -24.38 4.00
N HIS A 102 -11.62 -23.68 5.10
CA HIS A 102 -10.93 -22.44 5.43
C HIS A 102 -10.40 -22.55 6.84
N ASP A 103 -9.21 -22.00 7.08
CA ASP A 103 -8.87 -21.63 8.45
C ASP A 103 -9.71 -20.42 8.92
N HIS A 104 -9.57 -20.02 10.18
CA HIS A 104 -10.35 -18.90 10.72
C HIS A 104 -10.10 -17.56 10.00
N VAL A 105 -8.88 -17.31 9.53
CA VAL A 105 -8.53 -16.06 8.83
C VAL A 105 -9.09 -16.09 7.42
N GLU A 106 -8.97 -17.21 6.71
CA GLU A 106 -9.55 -17.41 5.39
C GLU A 106 -11.09 -17.36 5.42
N GLN A 107 -11.71 -17.83 6.51
CA GLN A 107 -13.15 -17.75 6.70
C GLN A 107 -13.62 -16.28 6.80
N ASP A 108 -12.85 -15.43 7.49
CA ASP A 108 -13.12 -13.98 7.53
C ASP A 108 -12.95 -13.36 6.13
N VAL A 109 -11.91 -13.73 5.37
CA VAL A 109 -11.74 -13.26 3.97
C VAL A 109 -12.94 -13.68 3.10
N PHE A 110 -13.35 -14.94 3.20
CA PHE A 110 -14.50 -15.47 2.45
C PHE A 110 -15.78 -14.71 2.78
N GLN A 111 -16.06 -14.50 4.07
CA GLN A 111 -17.24 -13.79 4.53
C GLN A 111 -17.23 -12.32 4.08
N LEU A 112 -16.09 -11.63 4.18
CA LEU A 112 -15.91 -10.26 3.69
C LEU A 112 -16.24 -10.16 2.20
N CYS A 113 -15.69 -11.07 1.40
CA CYS A 113 -15.95 -11.11 -0.04
C CYS A 113 -17.42 -11.43 -0.35
N LYS A 114 -18.08 -12.28 0.45
CA LYS A 114 -19.51 -12.54 0.30
C LYS A 114 -20.38 -11.33 0.55
N TRP A 115 -20.06 -10.50 1.55
CA TRP A 115 -20.79 -9.24 1.75
C TRP A 115 -20.63 -8.29 0.56
N TYR A 116 -19.42 -8.13 0.03
CA TYR A 116 -19.23 -7.32 -1.18
C TYR A 116 -20.02 -7.85 -2.39
N GLN A 117 -20.00 -9.17 -2.61
CA GLN A 117 -20.79 -9.80 -3.69
C GLN A 117 -22.30 -9.61 -3.50
N GLN A 118 -22.80 -9.67 -2.27
CA GLN A 118 -24.22 -9.42 -1.94
C GLN A 118 -24.64 -7.96 -2.21
N HIS A 119 -23.70 -7.02 -2.14
CA HIS A 119 -23.90 -5.62 -2.53
C HIS A 119 -23.62 -5.38 -4.03
N GLY A 120 -23.56 -6.45 -4.83
CA GLY A 120 -23.44 -6.36 -6.29
C GLY A 120 -22.03 -6.11 -6.82
N LEU A 121 -21.00 -6.26 -5.99
CA LEU A 121 -19.61 -6.06 -6.45
C LEU A 121 -19.06 -7.31 -7.12
N ASP A 122 -18.53 -7.16 -8.33
CA ASP A 122 -17.69 -8.17 -8.97
C ASP A 122 -16.26 -8.07 -8.44
N LEU A 123 -15.77 -9.16 -7.86
CA LEU A 123 -14.44 -9.27 -7.26
C LEU A 123 -13.41 -9.91 -8.20
N SER A 124 -13.73 -10.05 -9.49
CA SER A 124 -12.79 -10.57 -10.51
C SER A 124 -11.49 -9.77 -10.61
N GLN A 125 -11.54 -8.46 -10.32
CA GLN A 125 -10.38 -7.57 -10.21
C GLN A 125 -9.99 -7.24 -8.76
N ALA A 126 -10.23 -8.17 -7.83
CA ALA A 126 -9.72 -8.11 -6.46
C ALA A 126 -8.70 -9.23 -6.20
N GLY A 127 -7.84 -9.02 -5.21
CA GLY A 127 -6.87 -9.99 -4.73
C GLY A 127 -6.64 -9.86 -3.23
N ILE A 128 -5.93 -10.83 -2.66
CA ILE A 128 -5.51 -10.85 -1.26
C ILE A 128 -3.99 -10.95 -1.17
N THR A 129 -3.35 -10.05 -0.40
CA THR A 129 -1.88 -10.00 -0.25
C THR A 129 -1.48 -10.26 1.21
N GLY A 130 -0.27 -9.85 1.60
CA GLY A 130 0.23 -9.97 2.98
C GLY A 130 0.50 -11.43 3.37
N SER A 131 0.29 -11.76 4.64
CA SER A 131 0.56 -13.13 5.12
C SER A 131 -0.35 -14.18 4.49
N ILE A 132 -1.58 -13.79 4.11
CA ILE A 132 -2.59 -14.69 3.55
C ILE A 132 -2.18 -15.16 2.14
N LEU A 133 -1.45 -14.31 1.40
CA LEU A 133 -0.93 -14.61 0.06
C LEU A 133 -0.13 -15.90 0.01
N ILE A 134 0.70 -16.12 1.02
CA ILE A 134 1.67 -17.22 1.09
C ILE A 134 1.29 -18.30 2.11
N GLY A 135 0.09 -18.22 2.69
CA GLY A 135 -0.34 -19.18 3.72
C GLY A 135 0.39 -19.04 5.06
N ALA A 136 1.03 -17.89 5.33
CA ALA A 136 1.79 -17.63 6.56
C ALA A 136 0.96 -16.88 7.62
N GLN A 137 -0.36 -16.77 7.43
CA GLN A 137 -1.25 -16.11 8.36
C GLN A 137 -1.24 -16.77 9.74
N GLN A 138 -1.40 -15.94 10.76
CA GLN A 138 -1.55 -16.33 12.16
C GLN A 138 -2.91 -15.85 12.68
N PRO A 139 -3.38 -16.31 13.85
CA PRO A 139 -4.68 -15.88 14.39
C PRO A 139 -4.85 -14.36 14.51
N GLY A 140 -3.76 -13.60 14.66
CA GLY A 140 -3.76 -12.13 14.69
C GLY A 140 -3.41 -11.44 13.37
N SER A 141 -3.35 -12.16 12.24
CA SER A 141 -3.08 -11.55 10.93
C SER A 141 -4.20 -10.62 10.47
N ASP A 142 -3.81 -9.50 9.89
CA ASP A 142 -4.71 -8.59 9.19
C ASP A 142 -5.12 -9.18 7.82
N ILE A 143 -6.23 -8.70 7.26
CA ILE A 143 -6.66 -8.98 5.89
C ILE A 143 -6.25 -7.81 4.99
N ASP A 144 -5.35 -8.06 4.04
CA ASP A 144 -4.89 -7.06 3.07
C ASP A 144 -5.56 -7.30 1.71
N LEU A 145 -6.71 -6.67 1.45
CA LEU A 145 -7.38 -6.74 0.15
C LEU A 145 -6.82 -5.70 -0.82
N VAL A 146 -6.61 -6.11 -2.06
CA VAL A 146 -6.14 -5.25 -3.15
C VAL A 146 -7.14 -5.26 -4.30
N CYS A 147 -7.49 -4.07 -4.78
CA CYS A 147 -8.33 -3.86 -5.95
C CYS A 147 -7.46 -3.39 -7.12
N TYR A 148 -7.73 -3.89 -8.32
CA TYR A 148 -7.01 -3.54 -9.55
C TYR A 148 -7.81 -2.63 -10.48
N GLU A 149 -9.02 -2.25 -10.07
CA GLU A 149 -9.84 -1.22 -10.73
C GLU A 149 -10.25 -0.15 -9.73
N ARG A 150 -10.12 1.13 -10.14
CA ARG A 150 -10.42 2.27 -9.29
C ARG A 150 -11.90 2.28 -8.87
N ASN A 151 -12.80 2.00 -9.80
CA ASN A 151 -14.24 1.94 -9.52
C ASN A 151 -14.57 0.85 -8.49
N LEU A 152 -13.98 -0.34 -8.63
CA LEU A 152 -14.15 -1.43 -7.66
C LEU A 152 -13.64 -1.01 -6.28
N PHE A 153 -12.47 -0.39 -6.19
CA PHE A 153 -11.92 0.10 -4.93
C PHE A 153 -12.85 1.09 -4.22
N HIS A 154 -13.36 2.09 -4.94
CA HIS A 154 -14.32 3.05 -4.37
C HIS A 154 -15.63 2.38 -3.98
N ALA A 155 -16.14 1.45 -4.79
CA ALA A 155 -17.35 0.69 -4.46
C ALA A 155 -17.17 -0.13 -3.18
N CYS A 156 -16.02 -0.81 -3.01
CA CYS A 156 -15.68 -1.52 -1.76
C CYS A 156 -15.66 -0.59 -0.55
N ARG A 157 -15.16 0.64 -0.69
CA ARG A 157 -15.17 1.64 0.40
C ARG A 157 -16.58 2.08 0.76
N THR A 158 -17.41 2.36 -0.24
CA THR A 158 -18.82 2.73 -0.04
C THR A 158 -19.58 1.61 0.65
N VAL A 159 -19.43 0.36 0.19
CA VAL A 159 -20.05 -0.79 0.82
C VAL A 159 -19.48 -1.02 2.22
N THR A 160 -18.18 -0.82 2.45
CA THR A 160 -17.60 -0.89 3.80
C THR A 160 -18.27 0.09 4.76
N GLN A 161 -18.47 1.34 4.33
CA GLN A 161 -19.17 2.35 5.12
C GLN A 161 -20.61 1.91 5.45
N GLU A 162 -21.33 1.38 4.46
CA GLU A 162 -22.69 0.87 4.62
C GLU A 162 -22.74 -0.32 5.60
N LEU A 163 -21.88 -1.31 5.43
CA LEU A 163 -21.77 -2.48 6.30
C LEU A 163 -21.44 -2.12 7.75
N ILE A 164 -20.62 -1.08 7.97
CA ILE A 164 -20.38 -0.53 9.32
C ILE A 164 -21.67 0.05 9.89
N SER A 165 -22.42 0.84 9.10
CA SER A 165 -23.68 1.44 9.54
C SER A 165 -24.76 0.40 9.88
N LEU A 166 -24.74 -0.74 9.19
CA LEU A 166 -25.62 -1.89 9.41
C LEU A 166 -25.16 -2.80 10.57
N GLY A 167 -23.99 -2.53 11.18
CA GLY A 167 -23.42 -3.36 12.23
C GLY A 167 -22.88 -4.73 11.77
N GLN A 168 -22.73 -4.93 10.46
CA GLN A 168 -22.18 -6.15 9.86
C GLN A 168 -20.63 -6.13 9.86
N LEU A 169 -20.06 -4.94 9.76
CA LEU A 169 -18.65 -4.67 10.04
C LEU A 169 -18.52 -3.72 11.23
N GLN A 170 -17.34 -3.67 11.83
CA GLN A 170 -17.06 -2.78 12.96
C GLN A 170 -16.06 -1.70 12.52
N ALA A 171 -16.27 -0.47 12.98
CA ALA A 171 -15.23 0.55 12.92
C ALA A 171 -14.08 0.20 13.88
N LEU A 172 -12.87 0.65 13.56
CA LEU A 172 -11.74 0.57 14.48
C LEU A 172 -12.05 1.39 15.74
N ASN A 173 -11.77 0.82 16.92
CA ASN A 173 -11.92 1.52 18.20
C ASN A 173 -10.66 2.36 18.53
N GLY A 174 -10.67 3.09 19.64
CA GLY A 174 -9.55 3.95 20.05
C GLY A 174 -8.21 3.22 20.22
N LYS A 175 -8.23 1.97 20.70
CA LYS A 175 -7.02 1.14 20.83
C LYS A 175 -6.48 0.71 19.46
N ASP A 176 -7.37 0.33 18.55
CA ASP A 176 -6.99 -0.06 17.19
C ASP A 176 -6.40 1.13 16.43
N TRP A 177 -6.99 2.31 16.61
CA TRP A 177 -6.48 3.56 16.03
C TRP A 177 -5.12 3.97 16.60
N LEU A 178 -4.93 3.86 17.92
CA LEU A 178 -3.64 4.12 18.55
C LEU A 178 -2.56 3.19 18.01
N GLN A 179 -2.84 1.88 17.91
CA GLN A 179 -1.90 0.92 17.35
C GLN A 179 -1.59 1.20 15.87
N SER A 180 -2.60 1.60 15.09
CA SER A 180 -2.43 2.02 13.70
C SER A 180 -1.52 3.24 13.59
N TYR A 181 -1.74 4.25 14.44
CA TYR A 181 -0.96 5.49 14.51
C TYR A 181 0.51 5.26 14.88
N GLU A 182 0.78 4.46 15.92
CA GLU A 182 2.13 4.16 16.40
C GLU A 182 3.01 3.51 15.32
N ARG A 183 2.41 2.72 14.41
CA ARG A 183 3.12 2.09 13.29
C ARG A 183 3.50 3.06 12.17
N ARG A 184 2.89 4.25 12.10
CA ARG A 184 3.13 5.22 11.00
C ARG A 184 4.20 6.24 11.30
N SER A 185 4.43 6.56 12.58
CA SER A 185 5.36 7.62 13.02
C SER A 185 5.19 8.92 12.22
N CYS A 186 3.95 9.30 11.89
CA CYS A 186 3.67 10.48 11.07
C CYS A 186 3.74 11.79 11.87
N ALA A 187 3.85 12.92 11.18
CA ALA A 187 3.92 14.24 11.81
C ALA A 187 2.58 14.75 12.37
N LEU A 188 1.45 14.13 12.00
CA LEU A 188 0.14 14.46 12.57
C LEU A 188 0.05 14.01 14.02
N ASN A 189 -0.70 14.73 14.86
CA ASN A 189 -1.11 14.20 16.16
C ASN A 189 -2.19 13.12 16.02
N LEU A 190 -2.41 12.33 17.07
CA LEU A 190 -3.38 11.22 17.06
C LEU A 190 -4.80 11.66 16.68
N ALA A 191 -5.27 12.80 17.17
CA ALA A 191 -6.63 13.27 16.88
C ALA A 191 -6.81 13.63 15.40
N ASP A 192 -5.85 14.35 14.82
CA ASP A 192 -5.83 14.66 13.39
C ASP A 192 -5.71 13.38 12.56
N TYR A 193 -4.81 12.46 12.92
CA TYR A 193 -4.66 11.17 12.25
C TYR A 193 -5.97 10.40 12.22
N VAL A 194 -6.63 10.23 13.38
CA VAL A 194 -7.89 9.48 13.48
C VAL A 194 -9.00 10.14 12.69
N ARG A 195 -9.16 11.46 12.79
CA ARG A 195 -10.15 12.22 12.00
C ARG A 195 -9.97 11.98 10.50
N HIS A 196 -8.72 11.97 10.04
CA HIS A 196 -8.40 11.73 8.63
C HIS A 196 -8.61 10.28 8.20
N GLU A 197 -8.26 9.31 9.04
CA GLU A 197 -8.39 7.90 8.68
C GLU A 197 -9.84 7.41 8.70
N GLN A 198 -10.66 7.86 9.66
CA GLN A 198 -12.03 7.38 9.85
C GLN A 198 -12.94 7.66 8.64
N ARG A 199 -12.72 8.77 7.94
CA ARG A 199 -13.48 9.15 6.75
C ARG A 199 -13.02 8.44 5.46
N LYS A 200 -11.93 7.67 5.50
CA LYS A 200 -11.42 6.96 4.33
C LYS A 200 -12.21 5.70 4.03
N TYR A 201 -12.77 5.02 5.03
CA TYR A 201 -13.49 3.75 4.86
C TYR A 201 -12.71 2.68 4.07
N ASN A 202 -11.37 2.77 4.06
CA ASN A 202 -10.49 1.75 3.51
C ASN A 202 -9.91 0.84 4.60
N LYS A 203 -10.40 0.98 5.84
CA LYS A 203 -10.07 0.12 6.98
C LYS A 203 -11.33 -0.13 7.78
N ALA A 204 -11.52 -1.38 8.19
CA ALA A 204 -12.57 -1.77 9.12
C ALA A 204 -12.22 -3.11 9.77
N MET A 205 -13.13 -3.64 10.58
CA MET A 205 -12.95 -4.89 11.29
C MET A 205 -14.10 -5.85 10.94
N ILE A 206 -13.74 -7.11 10.70
CA ILE A 206 -14.65 -8.25 10.55
C ILE A 206 -14.32 -9.25 11.65
N ASN A 207 -15.29 -9.66 12.47
CA ASN A 207 -15.04 -10.63 13.55
C ASN A 207 -13.82 -10.28 14.43
N ALA A 208 -13.66 -9.00 14.78
CA ALA A 208 -12.48 -8.46 15.48
C ALA A 208 -11.13 -8.61 14.77
N ARG A 209 -11.12 -8.88 13.46
CA ARG A 209 -9.95 -8.88 12.58
C ARG A 209 -9.94 -7.64 11.70
N LYS A 210 -8.84 -6.90 11.72
CA LYS A 210 -8.66 -5.72 10.88
C LYS A 210 -8.49 -6.14 9.43
N PHE A 211 -9.14 -5.40 8.53
CA PHE A 211 -8.84 -5.45 7.11
C PHE A 211 -8.53 -4.06 6.56
N ASP A 212 -7.65 -4.03 5.57
CA ASP A 212 -7.22 -2.87 4.84
C ASP A 212 -7.56 -3.06 3.35
N LEU A 213 -8.13 -2.05 2.71
CA LEU A 213 -8.36 -1.97 1.27
C LEU A 213 -7.25 -1.13 0.62
N SER A 214 -6.67 -1.63 -0.47
CA SER A 214 -5.70 -0.91 -1.28
C SER A 214 -6.06 -0.96 -2.77
N PHE A 215 -5.60 0.04 -3.53
CA PHE A 215 -5.79 0.11 -4.97
C PHE A 215 -4.43 0.10 -5.68
N ILE A 216 -4.34 -0.64 -6.78
CA ILE A 216 -3.19 -0.63 -7.69
C ILE A 216 -3.71 -0.49 -9.11
N ASP A 217 -3.25 0.55 -9.80
CA ASP A 217 -3.49 0.71 -11.23
C ASP A 217 -2.41 -0.03 -12.04
N LEU A 218 -2.78 -1.17 -12.63
CA LEU A 218 -1.87 -1.97 -13.46
C LEU A 218 -1.61 -1.36 -14.85
N SER A 219 -2.41 -0.37 -15.25
CA SER A 219 -2.26 0.30 -16.55
C SER A 219 -1.15 1.34 -16.56
N VAL A 220 -0.71 1.78 -15.38
CA VAL A 220 0.32 2.79 -15.22
C VAL A 220 1.68 2.10 -15.30
N ASN A 221 2.31 2.20 -16.47
CA ASN A 221 3.76 2.09 -16.59
C ASN A 221 4.30 3.53 -16.53
N PRO A 222 4.64 4.06 -15.33
CA PRO A 222 5.10 5.43 -15.25
C PRO A 222 6.43 5.50 -15.99
N LYS A 223 6.47 6.24 -17.10
CA LYS A 223 7.76 6.64 -17.66
C LYS A 223 8.47 7.46 -16.58
N PRO A 224 9.72 7.14 -16.22
CA PRO A 224 10.45 7.92 -15.24
C PRO A 224 10.51 9.36 -15.73
N VAL A 225 9.89 10.26 -14.97
CA VAL A 225 10.02 11.71 -15.16
C VAL A 225 11.11 12.15 -14.21
N ASN A 226 12.16 12.76 -14.75
CA ASN A 226 13.25 13.26 -13.93
C ASN A 226 12.80 14.53 -13.20
N TYR A 227 12.75 14.44 -11.87
CA TYR A 227 12.48 15.56 -10.99
C TYR A 227 13.75 15.95 -10.25
N GLN A 228 13.99 17.25 -10.14
CA GLN A 228 15.03 17.83 -9.29
C GLN A 228 14.41 18.29 -7.98
N LYS A 229 14.99 17.85 -6.86
CA LYS A 229 14.62 18.31 -5.51
C LYS A 229 15.04 19.78 -5.34
N CYS A 230 14.09 20.61 -4.92
CA CYS A 230 14.23 22.08 -4.80
C CYS A 230 14.16 22.57 -3.34
N GLY A 231 14.14 21.67 -2.37
CA GLY A 231 14.07 21.97 -0.94
C GLY A 231 12.68 21.79 -0.34
N SER A 232 12.62 21.73 0.99
CA SER A 232 11.36 21.54 1.72
C SER A 232 10.58 22.85 1.82
N ILE A 233 9.26 22.77 1.61
CA ILE A 233 8.34 23.90 1.77
C ILE A 233 7.06 23.46 2.49
N THR A 234 6.36 24.43 3.09
CA THR A 234 4.99 24.27 3.57
C THR A 234 4.09 25.21 2.78
N LEU A 235 2.94 24.71 2.33
CA LEU A 235 1.93 25.51 1.64
C LEU A 235 0.53 25.21 2.18
N GLN A 236 -0.38 26.16 1.99
CA GLN A 236 -1.81 25.95 2.16
C GLN A 236 -2.50 26.15 0.81
N SER A 237 -3.34 25.20 0.40
CA SER A 237 -4.02 25.27 -0.89
C SER A 237 -5.30 24.45 -0.89
N LYS A 238 -6.26 24.87 -1.73
CA LYS A 238 -7.48 24.13 -2.00
C LYS A 238 -7.22 22.94 -2.93
N ILE A 239 -7.80 21.79 -2.64
CA ILE A 239 -7.83 20.63 -3.54
C ILE A 239 -8.89 20.87 -4.61
N ILE A 240 -8.50 20.71 -5.87
CA ILE A 240 -9.40 20.87 -7.03
C ILE A 240 -9.69 19.54 -7.76
N ASP A 241 -8.89 18.49 -7.49
CA ASP A 241 -9.08 17.15 -8.05
C ASP A 241 -8.41 16.12 -7.12
N ASP A 242 -9.20 15.17 -6.64
CA ASP A 242 -8.81 14.05 -5.77
C ASP A 242 -9.02 12.68 -6.45
N THR A 243 -9.22 12.64 -7.77
CA THR A 243 -9.47 11.41 -8.55
C THR A 243 -8.39 10.34 -8.30
N ARG A 244 -7.16 10.76 -8.02
CA ARG A 244 -5.99 9.90 -7.76
C ARG A 244 -5.59 9.86 -6.28
N ALA A 245 -6.49 10.22 -5.37
CA ALA A 245 -6.20 10.30 -3.94
C ALA A 245 -5.81 8.95 -3.31
N PHE A 246 -6.24 7.82 -3.89
CA PHE A 246 -5.93 6.47 -3.39
C PHE A 246 -4.99 5.68 -4.30
N ASP A 247 -4.52 6.31 -5.37
CA ASP A 247 -3.52 5.74 -6.25
C ASP A 247 -2.16 5.63 -5.54
N TYR A 248 -1.19 5.00 -6.20
CA TYR A 248 0.19 4.98 -5.76
C TYR A 248 1.14 5.52 -6.84
N PRO A 249 1.81 6.66 -6.60
CA PRO A 249 1.60 7.58 -5.47
C PRO A 249 0.20 8.19 -5.48
N ALA A 250 -0.30 8.57 -4.30
CA ALA A 250 -1.54 9.34 -4.22
C ALA A 250 -1.29 10.75 -4.75
N GLU A 251 -2.24 11.33 -5.49
CA GLU A 251 -2.09 12.67 -6.07
C GLU A 251 -3.34 13.52 -5.85
N TYR A 252 -3.08 14.79 -5.50
CA TYR A 252 -4.06 15.84 -5.31
C TYR A 252 -3.69 17.02 -6.18
N LYS A 253 -4.53 17.42 -7.14
CA LYS A 253 -4.31 18.71 -7.83
C LYS A 253 -4.78 19.84 -6.94
N ILE A 254 -4.05 20.95 -6.99
CA ILE A 254 -4.28 22.08 -6.08
C ILE A 254 -4.45 23.39 -6.84
N ASP A 255 -5.23 24.30 -6.26
CA ASP A 255 -5.39 25.67 -6.74
C ASP A 255 -4.20 26.55 -6.30
N HIS A 256 -3.07 26.44 -7.01
CA HIS A 256 -1.85 27.17 -6.68
C HIS A 256 -1.13 27.68 -7.94
N ALA A 257 -0.63 28.92 -7.90
CA ALA A 257 -0.10 29.63 -9.07
C ALA A 257 1.12 28.94 -9.74
N HIS A 258 1.91 28.21 -8.96
CA HIS A 258 3.20 27.65 -9.42
C HIS A 258 3.38 26.15 -9.15
N ILE A 259 2.46 25.51 -8.43
CA ILE A 259 2.60 24.10 -8.00
C ILE A 259 1.33 23.39 -8.42
N SER A 260 1.45 22.38 -9.27
CA SER A 260 0.27 21.75 -9.89
C SER A 260 -0.43 20.75 -8.97
N SER A 261 0.34 20.09 -8.10
CA SER A 261 -0.16 18.99 -7.29
C SER A 261 0.69 18.71 -6.06
N ILE A 262 0.07 18.02 -5.10
CA ILE A 262 0.71 17.33 -3.99
C ILE A 262 0.67 15.84 -4.29
N VAL A 263 1.80 15.15 -4.22
CA VAL A 263 1.90 13.69 -4.38
C VAL A 263 2.38 13.04 -3.09
N SER A 264 1.83 11.88 -2.73
CA SER A 264 2.21 11.12 -1.53
C SER A 264 2.65 9.71 -1.88
N PHE A 265 3.91 9.38 -1.54
CA PHE A 265 4.47 8.02 -1.64
C PHE A 265 4.26 7.21 -0.35
N THR A 266 3.64 7.79 0.66
CA THR A 266 3.23 7.09 1.88
C THR A 266 1.73 6.78 1.86
N ALA A 267 1.39 5.56 2.25
CA ALA A 267 -0.01 5.15 2.42
C ALA A 267 -0.72 5.91 3.57
N THR A 268 0.00 6.62 4.43
CA THR A 268 -0.58 7.44 5.50
C THR A 268 -1.45 8.56 4.94
N TYR A 269 -1.00 9.22 3.88
CA TYR A 269 -1.73 10.34 3.26
C TYR A 269 -2.46 9.94 1.97
N ALA A 270 -2.59 8.64 1.68
CA ALA A 270 -3.54 8.19 0.67
C ALA A 270 -4.97 8.42 1.18
N GLY A 271 -5.83 8.99 0.34
CA GLY A 271 -7.20 9.36 0.67
C GLY A 271 -7.33 10.52 1.66
N GLN A 272 -6.27 11.32 1.83
CA GLN A 272 -6.17 12.29 2.93
C GLN A 272 -7.11 13.48 2.82
N ALA A 273 -7.36 13.96 1.60
CA ALA A 273 -8.17 15.13 1.27
C ALA A 273 -9.13 14.84 0.12
N ILE A 274 -10.25 15.54 0.05
CA ILE A 274 -11.22 15.45 -1.05
C ILE A 274 -11.33 16.79 -1.78
N ASN A 275 -11.85 16.76 -3.02
CA ASN A 275 -12.08 17.96 -3.81
C ASN A 275 -12.92 18.99 -3.02
N GLY A 276 -12.48 20.25 -3.01
CA GLY A 276 -13.11 21.35 -2.30
C GLY A 276 -12.47 21.69 -0.95
N GLU A 277 -11.76 20.76 -0.32
CA GLU A 277 -11.10 21.00 0.97
C GLU A 277 -9.82 21.83 0.83
N THR A 278 -9.49 22.61 1.86
CA THR A 278 -8.20 23.28 1.99
C THR A 278 -7.27 22.42 2.84
N VAL A 279 -6.07 22.16 2.33
CA VAL A 279 -5.02 21.45 3.06
C VAL A 279 -3.85 22.37 3.39
N GLU A 280 -3.21 22.12 4.52
CA GLU A 280 -1.83 22.47 4.76
C GLU A 280 -0.96 21.25 4.45
N ALA A 281 0.09 21.44 3.65
CA ALA A 281 1.00 20.36 3.28
C ALA A 281 2.45 20.82 3.43
N SER A 282 3.26 19.96 4.06
CA SER A 282 4.70 20.11 4.25
C SER A 282 5.41 18.97 3.54
N GLY A 283 6.38 19.26 2.69
CA GLY A 283 7.05 18.26 1.87
C GLY A 283 8.20 18.80 1.03
N MET A 284 8.77 17.95 0.18
CA MET A 284 9.85 18.30 -0.75
C MET A 284 9.29 18.90 -2.04
N LEU A 285 9.69 20.12 -2.38
CA LEU A 285 9.38 20.70 -3.69
C LEU A 285 10.22 20.00 -4.76
N GLU A 286 9.57 19.54 -5.81
CA GLU A 286 10.22 18.92 -6.97
C GLU A 286 9.87 19.66 -8.25
N GLN A 287 10.83 19.74 -9.18
CA GLN A 287 10.66 20.43 -10.44
C GLN A 287 11.19 19.59 -11.62
N THR A 288 10.42 19.53 -12.71
CA THR A 288 10.86 18.94 -13.99
C THR A 288 11.76 19.89 -14.78
N ALA A 289 12.48 19.38 -15.78
CA ALA A 289 13.27 20.22 -16.69
C ALA A 289 12.43 21.30 -17.41
N GLN A 290 11.13 21.04 -17.62
CA GLN A 290 10.18 21.97 -18.24
C GLN A 290 9.62 23.02 -17.26
N GLY A 291 10.01 22.98 -15.98
CA GLY A 291 9.57 23.95 -14.97
C GLY A 291 8.30 23.57 -14.21
N ASN A 292 7.66 22.44 -14.52
CA ASN A 292 6.49 21.98 -13.76
C ASN A 292 6.89 21.57 -12.35
N LYS A 293 6.20 22.09 -11.33
CA LYS A 293 6.48 21.83 -9.92
C LYS A 293 5.37 21.04 -9.24
N ARG A 294 5.77 20.16 -8.33
CA ARG A 294 4.88 19.41 -7.41
C ARG A 294 5.47 19.39 -6.01
N LEU A 295 4.61 19.20 -5.00
CA LEU A 295 5.05 18.93 -3.63
C LEU A 295 5.01 17.42 -3.38
N VAL A 296 6.11 16.84 -2.90
CA VAL A 296 6.20 15.42 -2.53
C VAL A 296 6.13 15.25 -1.02
N VAL A 297 5.26 14.36 -0.57
CA VAL A 297 5.13 13.92 0.82
C VAL A 297 5.45 12.43 0.90
N GLY A 298 6.29 12.03 1.86
CA GLY A 298 6.93 10.72 1.87
C GLY A 298 8.16 10.68 0.95
N SER A 299 8.95 11.77 0.92
CA SER A 299 10.17 11.87 0.09
C SER A 299 11.29 10.93 0.53
N SER A 300 11.19 10.36 1.72
CA SER A 300 12.02 9.28 2.24
C SER A 300 11.17 8.30 3.07
N ARG A 301 11.79 7.21 3.53
CA ARG A 301 11.11 6.18 4.31
C ARG A 301 10.56 6.70 5.64
N GLU A 302 11.34 7.51 6.36
CA GLU A 302 10.87 8.14 7.62
C GLU A 302 10.16 9.48 7.39
N ALA A 303 10.55 10.23 6.34
CA ALA A 303 10.01 11.54 5.96
C ALA A 303 9.57 12.44 7.15
N PRO A 304 10.46 12.69 8.13
CA PRO A 304 10.08 13.41 9.35
C PRO A 304 9.65 14.84 9.00
N GLY A 305 8.50 15.26 9.56
CA GLY A 305 7.96 16.61 9.33
C GLY A 305 7.19 16.78 8.01
N GLU A 306 7.06 15.74 7.19
CA GLU A 306 6.24 15.78 5.99
C GLU A 306 4.80 15.34 6.27
N TYR A 307 3.81 16.13 5.82
CA TYR A 307 2.40 15.84 6.05
C TYR A 307 1.45 16.48 5.04
N ILE A 308 0.24 15.94 5.01
CA ILE A 308 -0.94 16.57 4.41
C ILE A 308 -2.03 16.60 5.49
N LYS A 309 -2.53 17.78 5.83
CA LYS A 309 -3.57 18.01 6.84
C LYS A 309 -4.69 18.86 6.26
N VAL A 310 -5.93 18.39 6.35
CA VAL A 310 -7.09 19.24 6.01
C VAL A 310 -7.30 20.25 7.13
N VAL A 311 -7.29 21.53 6.80
CA VAL A 311 -7.46 22.64 7.73
C VAL A 311 -8.84 23.30 7.60
N GLN A 312 -9.53 23.11 6.47
CA GLN A 312 -10.90 23.60 6.25
C GLN A 312 -11.63 22.71 5.23
N GLY A 313 -12.90 22.42 5.48
CA GLY A 313 -13.76 21.59 4.64
C GLY A 313 -15.22 21.67 5.09
#